data_AF-A0A1H3JEX6-F1
#
_entry.id   AF-A0A1H3JEX6-F1
#
_cell.length_a   1.000
_cell.length_b   1.000
_cell.length_c   1.000
_cell.angle_alpha   90.00
_cell.angle_beta   90.00
_cell.angle_gamma   90.00
#
_symmetry.space_group_name_H-M   'P 1'
#
loop_
_entity.id
_entity.type
_entity.pdbx_description
1 polymer ?
#
loop_
_entity_poly.entity_id
_entity_poly.type
_entity_poly.pdbx_seq_one_letter_code
_entity_poly.pdbx_strand_id
1 'polypeptide(L)'
;MDFTSFINSKDIREYHKEIGYEYNALEAAWLVSQCQSVTLKEKHEAWQWIIDNMPDIKINNCGKWSPFRGEQIHKLLADYMAMEDQFITEFKDNSGGWLYSYKSYYTSLRYGYGGDFYEGVFSSWDNCIKHILENEDAEDISIVEIRRGFPDEGEMTRNNGDIECEIGSGKILSCTHDYSREENECWFLLSSFFDELWFNFPVPFKCGDIVYLKNRYHPLERDPKVWKETPNEHEEYVKKRLVYGGDTSDMSFLGYAVDDGLYSDNWWNYMDVELYREELTGMHRLLIPVSNWLKGKFGHNSFDLVLAGYHQILTEEMLAKAAPLGITNEGLRLAGFNVEE
;
A
#
# COMPACT_ATOMS: atom_id res chain seq x y z
N MET A 1 -22.15 -10.85 -6.09
CA MET A 1 -21.42 -9.98 -5.15
C MET A 1 -20.96 -8.75 -5.92
N ASP A 2 -20.94 -7.55 -5.32
CA ASP A 2 -20.37 -6.35 -5.97
C ASP A 2 -18.87 -6.27 -5.66
N PHE A 3 -18.02 -6.79 -6.55
CA PHE A 3 -16.57 -6.82 -6.30
C PHE A 3 -15.90 -5.44 -6.32
N THR A 4 -16.56 -4.43 -6.89
CA THR A 4 -16.02 -3.06 -6.86
C THR A 4 -15.91 -2.54 -5.42
N SER A 5 -16.67 -3.09 -4.46
CA SER A 5 -16.57 -2.68 -3.05
C SER A 5 -15.21 -3.00 -2.42
N PHE A 6 -14.48 -3.97 -2.97
CA PHE A 6 -13.16 -4.38 -2.50
C PHE A 6 -12.01 -3.55 -3.10
N ILE A 7 -12.27 -2.72 -4.12
CA ILE A 7 -11.25 -1.81 -4.68
C ILE A 7 -11.03 -0.67 -3.70
N ASN A 8 -9.83 -0.56 -3.13
CA ASN A 8 -9.57 0.47 -2.13
C ASN A 8 -9.67 1.90 -2.69
N SER A 9 -9.24 2.12 -3.95
CA SER A 9 -9.38 3.41 -4.64
C SER A 9 -10.84 3.73 -4.98
N LYS A 10 -11.33 4.88 -4.51
CA LYS A 10 -12.64 5.43 -4.87
C LYS A 10 -12.74 5.73 -6.37
N ASP A 11 -11.70 6.34 -6.94
CA ASP A 11 -11.70 6.76 -8.35
C ASP A 11 -11.76 5.57 -9.30
N ILE A 12 -10.98 4.51 -9.01
CA ILE A 12 -10.99 3.28 -9.80
C ILE A 12 -12.32 2.53 -9.61
N ARG A 13 -12.85 2.49 -8.38
CA ARG A 13 -14.17 1.90 -8.08
C ARG A 13 -15.29 2.54 -8.89
N GLU A 14 -15.36 3.87 -8.90
CA GLU A 14 -16.35 4.63 -9.66
C GLU A 14 -16.19 4.38 -11.17
N TYR A 15 -14.95 4.38 -11.65
CA TYR A 15 -14.64 4.10 -13.05
C TYR A 15 -15.04 2.70 -13.50
N HIS A 16 -14.72 1.66 -12.73
CA HIS A 16 -15.11 0.28 -13.03
C HIS A 16 -16.64 0.11 -13.08
N LYS A 17 -17.37 0.81 -12.20
CA LYS A 17 -18.83 0.87 -12.24
C LYS A 17 -19.33 1.56 -13.51
N GLU A 18 -18.72 2.67 -13.90
CA GLU A 18 -19.08 3.44 -15.10
C GLU A 18 -18.91 2.61 -16.38
N ILE A 19 -17.80 1.89 -16.52
CA ILE A 19 -17.51 1.08 -17.71
C ILE A 19 -18.17 -0.32 -17.66
N GLY A 20 -18.82 -0.67 -16.56
CA GLY A 20 -19.43 -1.99 -16.36
C GLY A 20 -18.41 -3.12 -16.39
N TYR A 21 -17.25 -2.94 -15.77
CA TYR A 21 -16.18 -3.94 -15.78
C TYR A 21 -16.61 -5.24 -15.06
N GLU A 22 -16.51 -6.37 -15.75
CA GLU A 22 -16.81 -7.69 -15.21
C GLU A 22 -15.52 -8.40 -14.83
N TYR A 23 -15.49 -8.96 -13.61
CA TYR A 23 -14.33 -9.69 -13.08
C TYR A 23 -14.49 -11.19 -13.27
N ASN A 24 -13.43 -11.88 -13.67
CA ASN A 24 -13.36 -13.33 -13.55
C ASN A 24 -13.04 -13.75 -12.10
N ALA A 25 -13.12 -15.05 -11.80
CA ALA A 25 -12.93 -15.56 -10.44
C ALA A 25 -11.55 -15.23 -9.84
N LEU A 26 -10.50 -15.22 -10.66
CA LEU A 26 -9.12 -14.94 -10.23
C LEU A 26 -8.91 -13.45 -9.95
N GLU A 27 -9.44 -12.57 -10.81
CA GLU A 27 -9.43 -11.12 -10.60
C GLU A 27 -10.22 -10.73 -9.34
N ALA A 28 -11.43 -11.29 -9.17
CA ALA A 28 -12.25 -11.06 -8.00
C ALA A 28 -11.56 -11.50 -6.71
N ALA A 29 -10.91 -12.67 -6.72
CA ALA A 29 -10.18 -13.19 -5.57
C ALA A 29 -9.00 -12.29 -5.18
N TRP A 30 -8.26 -11.78 -6.15
CA TRP A 30 -7.15 -10.86 -5.91
C TRP A 30 -7.65 -9.51 -5.37
N LEU A 31 -8.76 -8.97 -5.87
CA LEU A 31 -9.34 -7.75 -5.30
C LEU A 31 -9.73 -7.91 -3.83
N VAL A 32 -10.28 -9.07 -3.46
CA VAL A 32 -10.60 -9.39 -2.07
C VAL A 32 -9.33 -9.45 -1.22
N SER A 33 -8.24 -10.04 -1.72
CA SER A 33 -6.98 -10.14 -0.97
C SER A 33 -6.36 -8.75 -0.70
N GLN A 34 -6.37 -7.87 -1.70
CA GLN A 34 -5.83 -6.52 -1.62
C GLN A 34 -6.71 -5.55 -0.80
N CYS A 35 -7.95 -5.92 -0.50
CA CYS A 35 -8.87 -5.04 0.21
C CYS A 35 -8.40 -4.81 1.66
N GLN A 36 -8.27 -3.54 2.05
CA GLN A 36 -7.86 -3.16 3.41
C GLN A 36 -9.02 -2.74 4.31
N SER A 37 -10.23 -2.58 3.74
CA SER A 37 -11.40 -2.07 4.48
C SER A 37 -12.30 -3.15 5.08
N VAL A 38 -11.95 -4.43 4.91
CA VAL A 38 -12.74 -5.57 5.38
C VAL A 38 -11.89 -6.47 6.26
N THR A 39 -12.55 -7.17 7.18
CA THR A 39 -11.91 -8.17 8.04
C THR A 39 -11.48 -9.40 7.26
N LEU A 40 -10.53 -10.17 7.81
CA LEU A 40 -10.12 -11.44 7.22
C LEU A 40 -11.28 -12.44 7.10
N LYS A 41 -12.20 -12.44 8.08
CA LYS A 41 -13.42 -13.25 8.02
C LYS A 41 -14.30 -12.88 6.82
N GLU A 42 -14.48 -11.59 6.55
CA GLU A 42 -15.22 -11.12 5.39
C GLU A 42 -14.49 -11.44 4.07
N LYS A 43 -13.14 -11.45 4.07
CA LYS A 43 -12.37 -11.96 2.92
C LYS A 43 -12.64 -13.44 2.66
N HIS A 44 -12.62 -14.27 3.70
CA HIS A 44 -12.95 -15.70 3.59
C HIS A 44 -14.38 -15.92 3.09
N GLU A 45 -15.36 -15.17 3.61
CA GLU A 45 -16.75 -15.22 3.14
C GLU A 45 -16.86 -14.83 1.65
N ALA A 46 -16.09 -13.83 1.20
CA ALA A 46 -16.05 -13.42 -0.19
C ALA A 46 -15.37 -14.46 -1.11
N TRP A 47 -14.26 -15.08 -0.67
CA TRP A 47 -13.62 -16.16 -1.41
C TRP A 47 -14.49 -17.42 -1.47
N GLN A 48 -15.19 -17.77 -0.38
CA GLN A 48 -16.18 -18.85 -0.39
C GLN A 48 -17.31 -18.54 -1.37
N TRP A 49 -17.80 -17.30 -1.42
CA TRP A 49 -18.79 -16.89 -2.41
C TRP A 49 -18.27 -17.06 -3.85
N ILE A 50 -17.00 -16.73 -4.12
CA ILE A 50 -16.37 -16.97 -5.42
C ILE A 50 -16.39 -18.45 -5.78
N ILE A 51 -15.97 -19.33 -4.86
CA ILE A 51 -15.97 -20.80 -5.04
C ILE A 51 -17.36 -21.31 -5.39
N ASP A 52 -18.40 -20.80 -4.72
CA ASP A 52 -19.77 -21.30 -4.86
C ASP A 52 -20.50 -20.75 -6.09
N ASN A 53 -20.12 -19.56 -6.58
CA ASN A 53 -20.94 -18.79 -7.53
C ASN A 53 -20.22 -18.40 -8.82
N MET A 54 -18.90 -18.49 -8.91
CA MET A 54 -18.14 -18.15 -10.11
C MET A 54 -17.59 -19.39 -10.82
N PRO A 55 -17.31 -19.33 -12.14
CA PRO A 55 -16.67 -20.43 -12.83
C PRO A 55 -15.26 -20.70 -12.29
N ASP A 56 -14.95 -21.97 -12.05
CA ASP A 56 -13.60 -22.39 -11.70
C ASP A 56 -12.70 -22.29 -12.94
N ILE A 57 -11.59 -21.57 -12.82
CA ILE A 57 -10.65 -21.29 -13.90
C ILE A 57 -9.23 -21.71 -13.54
N LYS A 58 -8.44 -22.01 -14.57
CA LYS A 58 -7.01 -22.27 -14.42
C LYS A 58 -6.23 -21.00 -14.30
N ILE A 59 -5.28 -20.99 -13.37
CA ILE A 59 -4.39 -19.86 -13.16
C ILE A 59 -3.35 -19.82 -14.27
N ASN A 60 -3.34 -18.72 -15.01
CA ASN A 60 -2.34 -18.44 -16.05
C ASN A 60 -1.71 -17.06 -15.90
N ASN A 61 -2.24 -16.22 -15.00
CA ASN A 61 -1.83 -14.85 -14.73
C ASN A 61 -0.66 -14.78 -13.73
N CYS A 62 0.34 -15.65 -13.91
CA CYS A 62 1.47 -15.79 -12.99
C CYS A 62 2.75 -16.12 -13.76
N GLY A 63 3.88 -16.11 -13.03
CA GLY A 63 5.17 -16.61 -13.47
C GLY A 63 5.10 -17.94 -14.23
N LYS A 64 5.87 -18.11 -15.31
CA LYS A 64 6.00 -19.41 -16.01
C LYS A 64 6.38 -20.56 -15.06
N TRP A 65 7.20 -20.24 -14.06
CA TRP A 65 7.73 -21.16 -13.07
C TRP A 65 6.95 -21.17 -11.76
N SER A 66 5.85 -20.41 -11.69
CA SER A 66 4.97 -20.40 -10.52
C SER A 66 4.41 -21.81 -10.29
N PRO A 67 4.44 -22.32 -9.05
CA PRO A 67 3.83 -23.61 -8.71
C PRO A 67 2.31 -23.60 -8.89
N PHE A 68 1.69 -22.42 -8.96
CA PHE A 68 0.24 -22.24 -9.12
C PHE A 68 -0.22 -22.31 -10.57
N ARG A 69 0.72 -22.27 -11.53
CA ARG A 69 0.37 -22.21 -12.95
C ARG A 69 -0.35 -23.48 -13.39
N GLY A 70 -1.59 -23.31 -13.86
CA GLY A 70 -2.45 -24.40 -14.33
C GLY A 70 -3.29 -25.04 -13.23
N GLU A 71 -3.11 -24.64 -11.97
CA GLU A 71 -3.98 -25.04 -10.86
C GLU A 71 -5.35 -24.39 -10.95
N GLN A 72 -6.33 -25.02 -10.30
CA GLN A 72 -7.71 -24.54 -10.22
C GLN A 72 -7.84 -23.52 -9.09
N ILE A 73 -8.40 -22.34 -9.39
CA ILE A 73 -8.52 -21.26 -8.41
C ILE A 73 -9.40 -21.67 -7.22
N HIS A 74 -10.46 -22.45 -7.42
CA HIS A 74 -11.32 -22.85 -6.29
C HIS A 74 -10.56 -23.69 -5.26
N LYS A 75 -9.70 -24.60 -5.71
CA LYS A 75 -8.87 -25.40 -4.81
C LYS A 75 -7.87 -24.52 -4.05
N LEU A 76 -7.17 -23.62 -4.75
CA LEU A 76 -6.19 -22.76 -4.08
C LEU A 76 -6.83 -21.82 -3.06
N LEU A 77 -8.01 -21.26 -3.34
CA LEU A 77 -8.72 -20.43 -2.35
C LEU A 77 -9.12 -21.23 -1.11
N ALA A 78 -9.61 -22.46 -1.28
CA ALA A 78 -9.94 -23.32 -0.16
C ALA A 78 -8.70 -23.67 0.68
N ASP A 79 -7.58 -24.00 0.03
CA ASP A 79 -6.32 -24.30 0.71
C ASP A 79 -5.77 -23.04 1.41
N TYR A 80 -5.88 -21.86 0.79
CA TYR A 80 -5.38 -20.58 1.32
C TYR A 80 -6.15 -20.16 2.58
N MET A 81 -7.49 -20.25 2.55
CA MET A 81 -8.31 -19.99 3.75
C MET A 81 -7.98 -20.97 4.89
N ALA A 82 -7.82 -22.27 4.58
CA ALA A 82 -7.48 -23.27 5.58
C ALA A 82 -6.10 -23.03 6.21
N MET A 83 -5.14 -22.57 5.42
CA MET A 83 -3.81 -22.16 5.91
C MET A 83 -3.91 -20.97 6.87
N GLU A 84 -4.65 -19.91 6.51
CA GLU A 84 -4.82 -18.74 7.37
C GLU A 84 -5.55 -19.10 8.68
N ASP A 85 -6.61 -19.90 8.61
CA ASP A 85 -7.35 -20.36 9.80
C ASP A 85 -6.48 -21.19 10.74
N GLN A 86 -5.67 -22.10 10.18
CA GLN A 86 -4.76 -22.92 10.96
C GLN A 86 -3.65 -22.05 11.56
N PHE A 87 -3.07 -21.12 10.81
CA PHE A 87 -2.08 -20.18 11.32
C PHE A 87 -2.63 -19.36 12.47
N ILE A 88 -3.83 -18.79 12.36
CA ILE A 88 -4.42 -17.98 13.45
C ILE A 88 -4.67 -18.82 14.70
N THR A 89 -5.13 -20.05 14.52
CA THR A 89 -5.35 -21.00 15.63
C THR A 89 -4.05 -21.31 16.33
N GLU A 90 -3.00 -21.64 15.56
CA GLU A 90 -1.66 -21.87 16.09
C GLU A 90 -1.09 -20.60 16.73
N PHE A 91 -1.28 -19.43 16.11
CA PHE A 91 -0.78 -18.13 16.54
C PHE A 91 -1.26 -17.76 17.93
N LYS A 92 -2.51 -18.08 18.25
CA LYS A 92 -3.13 -17.78 19.54
C LYS A 92 -2.93 -18.88 20.59
N ASP A 93 -2.33 -20.00 20.21
CA ASP A 93 -1.98 -21.05 21.16
C ASP A 93 -0.82 -20.61 22.07
N ASN A 94 -1.03 -20.68 23.38
CA ASN A 94 -0.06 -20.29 24.39
C ASN A 94 0.90 -21.43 24.77
N SER A 95 0.82 -22.58 24.08
CA SER A 95 1.78 -23.67 24.27
C SER A 95 3.16 -23.31 23.69
N GLY A 96 4.21 -23.96 24.17
CA GLY A 96 5.55 -23.80 23.59
C GLY A 96 6.37 -22.60 24.08
N GLY A 97 5.79 -21.65 24.82
CA GLY A 97 6.52 -20.53 25.44
C GLY A 97 6.72 -19.30 24.54
N TRP A 98 5.88 -19.15 23.51
CA TRP A 98 5.94 -18.03 22.58
C TRP A 98 5.82 -16.68 23.29
N LEU A 99 6.52 -15.69 22.76
CA LEU A 99 6.43 -14.29 23.21
C LEU A 99 5.77 -13.45 22.12
N TYR A 100 5.00 -12.46 22.55
CA TYR A 100 4.28 -11.53 21.71
C TYR A 100 4.77 -10.12 21.93
N SER A 101 4.75 -9.33 20.88
CA SER A 101 5.01 -7.89 20.90
C SER A 101 4.10 -7.23 19.86
N TYR A 102 3.92 -5.91 19.92
CA TYR A 102 3.03 -5.23 18.99
C TYR A 102 3.60 -3.91 18.50
N LYS A 103 3.12 -3.43 17.36
CA LYS A 103 3.36 -2.07 16.88
C LYS A 103 2.03 -1.42 16.49
N SER A 104 1.93 -0.11 16.69
CA SER A 104 0.71 0.67 16.48
C SER A 104 0.82 1.57 15.25
N TYR A 105 -0.20 1.56 14.40
CA TYR A 105 -0.29 2.45 13.24
C TYR A 105 -1.17 3.66 13.56
N TYR A 106 -0.52 4.78 13.85
CA TYR A 106 -1.17 6.04 14.20
C TYR A 106 -1.84 6.69 12.98
N THR A 107 -3.07 7.15 13.18
CA THR A 107 -3.85 7.84 12.15
C THR A 107 -3.46 9.31 11.99
N SER A 108 -2.89 9.91 13.05
CA SER A 108 -2.49 11.31 13.06
C SER A 108 -0.97 11.47 12.92
N LEU A 109 -0.54 12.45 12.12
CA LEU A 109 0.86 12.91 12.06
C LEU A 109 1.34 13.54 13.39
N ARG A 110 0.45 13.62 14.39
CA ARG A 110 0.68 14.33 15.67
C ARG A 110 1.80 13.72 16.50
N TYR A 111 2.07 12.43 16.32
CA TYR A 111 3.07 11.68 17.09
C TYR A 111 4.34 11.32 16.31
N GLY A 112 4.54 11.87 15.11
CA GLY A 112 5.66 11.45 14.25
C GLY A 112 5.48 10.03 13.72
N TYR A 113 6.50 9.51 13.05
CA TYR A 113 6.53 8.15 12.49
C TYR A 113 5.91 7.15 13.48
N GLY A 114 4.82 6.47 13.08
CA GLY A 114 4.30 5.33 13.84
C GLY A 114 5.43 4.34 14.05
N GLY A 115 5.58 3.85 15.27
CA GLY A 115 6.79 3.19 15.71
C GLY A 115 7.20 2.05 14.78
N ASP A 116 8.33 2.20 14.10
CA ASP A 116 9.02 1.12 13.36
C ASP A 116 9.54 0.00 14.31
N PHE A 117 9.15 0.06 15.59
CA PHE A 117 9.65 -0.79 16.66
C PHE A 117 8.48 -1.49 17.34
N TYR A 118 8.63 -2.79 17.57
CA TYR A 118 7.68 -3.54 18.38
C TYR A 118 7.89 -3.21 19.85
N GLU A 119 6.77 -3.00 20.53
CA GLU A 119 6.68 -2.69 21.94
C GLU A 119 6.24 -3.91 22.75
N GLY A 120 6.78 -3.96 23.98
CA GLY A 120 6.44 -4.96 24.96
C GLY A 120 6.92 -6.38 24.66
N VAL A 121 6.83 -7.22 25.68
CA VAL A 121 7.08 -8.65 25.60
C VAL A 121 6.04 -9.34 26.47
N PHE A 122 5.11 -10.04 25.84
CA PHE A 122 3.96 -10.66 26.48
C PHE A 122 4.02 -12.16 26.32
N SER A 123 3.64 -12.89 27.36
CA SER A 123 3.65 -14.37 27.37
C SER A 123 2.43 -15.01 26.70
N SER A 124 1.45 -14.22 26.28
CA SER A 124 0.25 -14.69 25.60
C SER A 124 -0.38 -13.60 24.73
N TRP A 125 -1.16 -14.04 23.74
CA TRP A 125 -2.03 -13.18 22.94
C TRP A 125 -2.92 -12.29 23.81
N ASP A 126 -3.62 -12.90 24.79
CA ASP A 126 -4.56 -12.19 25.66
C ASP A 126 -3.89 -11.12 26.52
N ASN A 127 -2.66 -11.37 27.00
CA ASN A 127 -1.91 -10.38 27.77
C ASN A 127 -1.47 -9.20 26.89
N CYS A 128 -1.06 -9.48 25.65
CA CYS A 128 -0.71 -8.44 24.68
C CYS A 128 -1.92 -7.57 24.34
N ILE A 129 -3.04 -8.18 23.96
CA ILE A 129 -4.30 -7.47 23.67
C ILE A 129 -4.77 -6.64 24.86
N LYS A 130 -4.75 -7.22 26.06
CA LYS A 130 -5.13 -6.50 27.28
C LYS A 130 -4.27 -5.24 27.47
N HIS A 131 -2.95 -5.35 27.29
CA HIS A 131 -2.06 -4.21 27.41
C HIS A 131 -2.38 -3.12 26.37
N ILE A 132 -2.58 -3.51 25.11
CA ILE A 132 -2.96 -2.59 24.02
C ILE A 132 -4.23 -1.83 24.41
N LEU A 133 -5.28 -2.52 24.83
CA LEU A 133 -6.56 -1.91 25.21
C LEU A 133 -6.47 -0.99 26.45
N GLU A 134 -5.49 -1.20 27.33
CA GLU A 134 -5.30 -0.40 28.55
C GLU A 134 -4.43 0.85 28.33
N ASN A 135 -3.61 0.88 27.28
CA ASN A 135 -2.57 1.90 27.10
C ASN A 135 -2.67 2.67 25.77
N GLU A 136 -3.27 2.08 24.73
CA GLU A 136 -3.42 2.72 23.43
C GLU A 136 -4.76 3.44 23.31
N ASP A 137 -4.73 4.64 22.72
CA ASP A 137 -5.94 5.41 22.44
C ASP A 137 -6.50 5.04 21.06
N ALA A 138 -7.66 4.40 21.04
CA ALA A 138 -8.35 4.01 19.82
C ALA A 138 -8.86 5.20 18.98
N GLU A 139 -8.89 6.42 19.54
CA GLU A 139 -9.16 7.63 18.76
C GLU A 139 -7.96 8.02 17.87
N ASP A 140 -6.73 7.70 18.31
CA ASP A 140 -5.49 8.02 17.61
C ASP A 140 -4.93 6.83 16.80
N ILE A 141 -5.23 5.59 17.17
CA ILE A 141 -4.73 4.37 16.52
C ILE A 141 -5.88 3.52 15.98
N SER A 142 -5.78 3.16 14.70
CA SER A 142 -6.81 2.34 14.03
C SER A 142 -6.44 0.85 13.95
N ILE A 143 -5.15 0.54 13.79
CA ILE A 143 -4.66 -0.81 13.53
C ILE A 143 -3.42 -1.07 14.38
N VAL A 144 -3.35 -2.27 14.94
CA VAL A 144 -2.14 -2.83 15.56
C VAL A 144 -1.69 -4.06 14.81
N GLU A 145 -0.40 -4.25 14.74
CA GLU A 145 0.20 -5.49 14.27
C GLU A 145 0.86 -6.19 15.44
N ILE A 146 0.46 -7.42 15.69
CA ILE A 146 0.96 -8.25 16.79
C ILE A 146 1.86 -9.32 16.19
N ARG A 147 3.10 -9.34 16.66
CA ARG A 147 4.12 -10.32 16.29
C ARG A 147 4.20 -11.43 17.32
N ARG A 148 4.56 -12.63 16.85
CA ARG A 148 4.92 -13.75 17.72
C ARG A 148 6.29 -14.30 17.37
N GLY A 149 7.11 -14.57 18.38
CA GLY A 149 8.44 -15.16 18.20
C GLY A 149 9.04 -15.71 19.49
N PHE A 150 10.25 -16.27 19.36
CA PHE A 150 11.07 -16.69 20.51
C PHE A 150 12.33 -15.83 20.63
N PRO A 151 12.81 -15.58 21.86
CA PRO A 151 14.17 -15.11 22.06
C PRO A 151 15.12 -16.27 21.74
N ASP A 152 15.89 -16.16 20.66
CA ASP A 152 16.96 -17.12 20.35
C ASP A 152 18.28 -16.63 20.97
N GLU A 153 19.02 -17.52 21.61
CA GLU A 153 20.32 -17.18 22.20
C GLU A 153 21.36 -17.02 21.07
N GLY A 154 21.52 -15.78 20.59
CA GLY A 154 22.63 -15.40 19.70
C GLY A 154 22.22 -15.02 18.27
N GLU A 155 20.95 -15.14 17.90
CA GLU A 155 20.41 -14.64 16.63
C GLU A 155 19.21 -13.71 16.88
N MET A 156 18.87 -12.85 15.90
CA MET A 156 17.65 -12.02 16.00
C MET A 156 16.43 -12.93 16.23
N THR A 157 15.43 -12.44 16.97
CA THR A 157 14.22 -13.20 17.32
C THR A 157 13.69 -14.01 16.14
N ARG A 158 13.53 -15.32 16.31
CA ARG A 158 12.88 -16.17 15.31
C ARG A 158 11.38 -15.86 15.34
N ASN A 159 10.96 -15.03 14.40
CA ASN A 159 9.56 -14.67 14.22
C ASN A 159 8.81 -15.82 13.56
N ASN A 160 7.55 -16.00 13.93
CA ASN A 160 6.67 -17.00 13.33
C ASN A 160 5.59 -16.34 12.44
N GLY A 161 5.47 -15.01 12.52
CA GLY A 161 4.55 -14.22 11.73
C GLY A 161 3.93 -13.09 12.55
N ASP A 162 2.95 -12.44 11.92
CA ASP A 162 2.28 -11.24 12.39
C ASP A 162 0.76 -11.33 12.13
N ILE A 163 -0.05 -10.77 13.03
CA ILE A 163 -1.50 -10.60 12.84
C ILE A 163 -1.84 -9.12 12.99
N GLU A 164 -2.50 -8.54 11.99
CA GLU A 164 -3.05 -7.19 12.08
C GLU A 164 -4.49 -7.21 12.60
N CYS A 165 -4.79 -6.34 13.57
CA CYS A 165 -6.11 -6.22 14.18
C CYS A 165 -6.53 -4.76 14.35
N GLU A 166 -7.84 -4.52 14.31
CA GLU A 166 -8.43 -3.25 14.75
C GLU A 166 -8.41 -3.18 16.29
N ILE A 167 -7.82 -2.13 16.89
CA ILE A 167 -7.67 -1.99 18.36
C ILE A 167 -9.03 -2.09 19.07
N GLY A 168 -10.04 -1.35 18.59
CA GLY A 168 -11.30 -1.22 19.32
C GLY A 168 -12.17 -2.48 19.30
N SER A 169 -12.10 -3.28 18.24
CA SER A 169 -12.96 -4.47 18.07
C SER A 169 -12.22 -5.80 18.23
N GLY A 170 -10.88 -5.79 18.12
CA GLY A 170 -10.06 -7.00 18.07
C GLY A 170 -10.27 -7.85 16.81
N LYS A 171 -10.96 -7.32 15.79
CA LYS A 171 -11.17 -8.03 14.53
C LYS A 171 -9.87 -8.14 13.75
N ILE A 172 -9.57 -9.34 13.27
CA ILE A 172 -8.40 -9.62 12.43
C ILE A 172 -8.65 -9.03 11.04
N LEU A 173 -7.68 -8.27 10.54
CA LEU A 173 -7.69 -7.66 9.22
C LEU A 173 -6.85 -8.47 8.22
N SER A 174 -5.70 -8.95 8.67
CA SER A 174 -4.77 -9.76 7.88
C SER A 174 -3.91 -10.64 8.81
N CYS A 175 -3.30 -11.66 8.24
CA CYS A 175 -2.25 -12.43 8.89
C CYS A 175 -1.13 -12.73 7.91
N THR A 176 0.11 -12.63 8.38
CA THR A 176 1.31 -12.96 7.63
C THR A 176 2.06 -14.02 8.41
N HIS A 177 2.37 -15.13 7.79
CA HIS A 177 3.12 -16.21 8.43
C HIS A 177 4.57 -16.25 7.93
N ASP A 178 5.49 -16.66 8.79
CA ASP A 178 6.92 -16.78 8.49
C ASP A 178 7.36 -18.25 8.63
N TYR A 179 6.77 -19.12 7.81
CA TYR A 179 7.19 -20.53 7.74
C TYR A 179 8.45 -20.65 6.90
N SER A 180 9.42 -21.43 7.38
CA SER A 180 10.51 -21.84 6.49
C SER A 180 10.00 -22.89 5.49
N ARG A 181 10.60 -22.93 4.30
CA ARG A 181 10.26 -23.95 3.28
C ARG A 181 10.48 -25.37 3.81
N GLU A 182 11.45 -25.58 4.69
CA GLU A 182 11.73 -26.87 5.31
C GLU A 182 10.64 -27.31 6.30
N GLU A 183 9.98 -26.37 6.96
CA GLU A 183 8.92 -26.66 7.93
C GLU A 183 7.61 -27.05 7.24
N ASN A 184 7.22 -26.26 6.24
CA ASN A 184 6.01 -26.50 5.48
C ASN A 184 6.08 -25.88 4.08
N GLU A 185 6.63 -26.64 3.14
CA GLU A 185 6.79 -26.18 1.74
C GLU A 185 5.45 -25.77 1.12
N CYS A 186 4.36 -26.47 1.43
CA CYS A 186 3.04 -26.17 0.87
C CYS A 186 2.58 -24.76 1.26
N TRP A 187 2.64 -24.46 2.56
CA TRP A 187 2.22 -23.16 3.08
C TRP A 187 3.19 -22.04 2.75
N PHE A 188 4.48 -22.32 2.79
CA PHE A 188 5.50 -21.37 2.35
C PHE A 188 5.25 -20.89 0.91
N LEU A 189 4.91 -21.81 -0.01
CA LEU A 189 4.52 -21.41 -1.35
C LEU A 189 3.19 -20.66 -1.31
N LEU A 190 2.18 -21.21 -0.64
CA LEU A 190 0.83 -20.65 -0.66
C LEU A 190 0.75 -19.21 -0.10
N SER A 191 1.63 -18.77 0.80
CA SER A 191 1.72 -17.36 1.21
C SER A 191 1.96 -16.39 0.05
N SER A 192 2.77 -16.78 -0.94
CA SER A 192 3.09 -15.90 -2.07
C SER A 192 2.03 -15.94 -3.17
N PHE A 193 0.95 -16.70 -3.00
CA PHE A 193 -0.02 -16.96 -4.06
C PHE A 193 -0.55 -15.67 -4.69
N PHE A 194 -1.07 -14.72 -3.88
CA PHE A 194 -1.62 -13.48 -4.42
C PHE A 194 -0.54 -12.53 -4.94
N ASP A 195 0.69 -12.60 -4.42
CA ASP A 195 1.83 -11.79 -4.85
C ASP A 195 2.37 -12.24 -6.20
N GLU A 196 2.23 -13.52 -6.55
CA GLU A 196 2.67 -14.07 -7.84
C GLU A 196 1.71 -13.75 -9.00
N LEU A 197 0.58 -13.07 -8.73
CA LEU A 197 -0.43 -12.77 -9.73
C LEU A 197 -0.23 -11.40 -10.37
N TRP A 198 -0.51 -11.31 -11.67
CA TRP A 198 -0.52 -10.06 -12.41
C TRP A 198 -1.80 -9.85 -13.21
N PHE A 199 -2.31 -8.62 -13.17
CA PHE A 199 -3.50 -8.21 -13.90
C PHE A 199 -3.30 -6.87 -14.60
N ASN A 200 -4.07 -6.68 -15.67
CA ASN A 200 -4.19 -5.41 -16.38
C ASN A 200 -5.61 -4.85 -16.18
N PHE A 201 -5.89 -4.39 -14.95
CA PHE A 201 -7.12 -3.66 -14.66
C PHE A 201 -7.10 -2.28 -15.32
N PRO A 202 -8.22 -1.84 -15.91
CA PRO A 202 -8.33 -0.51 -16.51
C PRO A 202 -8.38 0.57 -15.41
N VAL A 203 -7.87 1.77 -15.69
CA VAL A 203 -7.84 2.88 -14.73
C VAL A 203 -8.31 4.19 -15.36
N PRO A 204 -8.85 5.14 -14.57
CA PRO A 204 -9.39 6.40 -15.11
C PRO A 204 -8.32 7.48 -15.38
N PHE A 205 -7.08 7.26 -14.94
CA PHE A 205 -6.04 8.29 -14.91
C PHE A 205 -5.47 8.61 -16.29
N LYS A 206 -5.10 9.87 -16.50
CA LYS A 206 -4.49 10.35 -17.74
C LYS A 206 -3.09 10.90 -17.47
N CYS A 207 -2.27 10.90 -18.51
CA CYS A 207 -0.94 11.51 -18.47
C CYS A 207 -1.02 12.97 -17.96
N GLY A 208 -0.27 13.25 -16.90
CA GLY A 208 -0.22 14.53 -16.19
C GLY A 208 -1.26 14.69 -15.08
N ASP A 209 -2.10 13.71 -14.75
CA ASP A 209 -2.94 13.77 -13.55
C ASP A 209 -2.09 13.75 -12.28
N ILE A 210 -2.54 14.48 -11.26
CA ILE A 210 -1.87 14.48 -9.95
C ILE A 210 -2.66 13.53 -9.07
N VAL A 211 -1.97 12.53 -8.55
CA VAL A 211 -2.52 11.38 -7.84
C VAL A 211 -1.74 11.12 -6.56
N TYR A 212 -2.26 10.25 -5.71
CA TYR A 212 -1.54 9.75 -4.54
C TYR A 212 -1.97 8.31 -4.22
N LEU A 213 -1.16 7.60 -3.44
CA LEU A 213 -1.49 6.26 -2.96
C LEU A 213 -2.18 6.40 -1.59
N LYS A 214 -3.44 6.00 -1.50
CA LYS A 214 -4.22 6.19 -0.27
C LYS A 214 -3.85 5.21 0.84
N ASN A 215 -3.60 3.97 0.45
CA ASN A 215 -3.57 2.82 1.37
C ASN A 215 -2.15 2.44 1.76
N ARG A 216 -1.35 3.46 2.06
CA ARG A 216 0.02 3.29 2.50
C ARG A 216 0.14 3.62 3.98
N TYR A 217 0.77 2.72 4.72
CA TYR A 217 1.02 2.86 6.15
C TYR A 217 1.92 4.07 6.43
N HIS A 218 2.89 4.33 5.56
CA HIS A 218 3.78 5.48 5.68
C HIS A 218 3.16 6.74 5.04
N PRO A 219 2.99 7.84 5.80
CA PRO A 219 2.42 9.08 5.28
C PRO A 219 3.15 9.65 4.05
N LEU A 220 4.48 9.50 3.98
CA LEU A 220 5.30 9.97 2.85
C LEU A 220 4.96 9.26 1.52
N GLU A 221 4.49 8.02 1.59
CA GLU A 221 4.06 7.31 0.39
C GLU A 221 2.75 7.90 -0.18
N ARG A 222 2.00 8.65 0.64
CA ARG A 222 0.78 9.38 0.26
C ARG A 222 1.07 10.76 -0.34
N ASP A 223 2.33 11.14 -0.50
CA ASP A 223 2.67 12.41 -1.15
C ASP A 223 2.18 12.43 -2.60
N PRO A 224 1.75 13.61 -3.10
CA PRO A 224 1.24 13.75 -4.46
C PRO A 224 2.31 13.41 -5.50
N LYS A 225 1.86 12.81 -6.60
CA LYS A 225 2.67 12.31 -7.71
C LYS A 225 1.98 12.66 -9.02
N VAL A 226 2.75 12.94 -10.07
CA VAL A 226 2.19 13.13 -11.42
C VAL A 226 2.19 11.80 -12.13
N TRP A 227 1.00 11.29 -12.46
CA TRP A 227 0.80 10.10 -13.29
C TRP A 227 1.32 10.34 -14.70
N LYS A 228 2.23 9.50 -15.18
CA LYS A 228 2.69 9.54 -16.57
C LYS A 228 1.97 8.48 -17.41
N GLU A 229 2.07 7.23 -16.98
CA GLU A 229 1.53 6.05 -17.66
C GLU A 229 1.58 4.84 -16.72
N THR A 230 0.79 3.80 -16.98
CA THR A 230 1.11 2.46 -16.48
C THR A 230 1.82 1.64 -17.57
N PRO A 231 2.85 0.82 -17.24
CA PRO A 231 3.46 -0.11 -18.20
C PRO A 231 2.43 -0.99 -18.92
N ASN A 232 1.29 -1.24 -18.26
CA ASN A 232 0.17 -2.02 -18.77
C ASN A 232 -0.57 -1.38 -19.97
N GLU A 233 -0.33 -0.10 -20.27
CA GLU A 233 -0.82 0.57 -21.49
C GLU A 233 -0.03 0.12 -22.75
N HIS A 234 1.16 -0.46 -22.59
CA HIS A 234 2.02 -0.87 -23.70
C HIS A 234 1.79 -2.33 -24.10
N GLU A 235 1.32 -2.56 -25.32
CA GLU A 235 0.97 -3.91 -25.81
C GLU A 235 2.15 -4.90 -25.73
N GLU A 236 3.38 -4.44 -26.00
CA GLU A 236 4.58 -5.28 -25.87
C GLU A 236 4.88 -5.68 -24.42
N TYR A 237 4.63 -4.77 -23.47
CA TYR A 237 4.80 -5.05 -22.05
C TYR A 237 3.78 -6.09 -21.58
N VAL A 238 2.50 -5.88 -21.92
CA VAL A 238 1.41 -6.83 -21.63
C VAL A 238 1.70 -8.22 -22.23
N LYS A 239 2.13 -8.29 -23.49
CA LYS A 239 2.53 -9.55 -24.14
C LYS A 239 3.67 -10.25 -23.39
N LYS A 240 4.68 -9.50 -22.94
CA LYS A 240 5.78 -10.06 -22.16
C LYS A 240 5.28 -10.63 -20.83
N ARG A 241 4.41 -9.94 -20.11
CA ARG A 241 3.84 -10.43 -18.84
C ARG A 241 2.96 -11.66 -19.03
N LEU A 242 2.17 -11.72 -20.11
CA LEU A 242 1.39 -12.91 -20.45
C LEU A 242 2.25 -14.13 -20.84
N VAL A 243 3.42 -13.92 -21.46
CA VAL A 243 4.29 -15.00 -21.95
C VAL A 243 5.31 -15.47 -20.92
N TYR A 244 5.99 -14.54 -20.27
CA TYR A 244 7.10 -14.81 -19.34
C TYR A 244 6.65 -14.79 -17.89
N GLY A 245 5.45 -14.26 -17.62
CA GLY A 245 4.91 -14.04 -16.29
C GLY A 245 5.12 -12.61 -15.82
N GLY A 246 4.08 -12.08 -15.17
CA GLY A 246 4.18 -10.93 -14.27
C GLY A 246 3.78 -11.35 -12.87
N ASP A 247 4.09 -10.51 -11.91
CA ASP A 247 3.64 -10.62 -10.52
C ASP A 247 2.99 -9.29 -10.08
N THR A 248 2.64 -9.17 -8.81
CA THR A 248 1.99 -7.96 -8.33
C THR A 248 2.88 -6.74 -8.52
N SER A 249 4.20 -6.85 -8.36
CA SER A 249 5.14 -5.72 -8.50
C SER A 249 5.11 -5.06 -9.88
N ASP A 250 4.65 -5.80 -10.90
CA ASP A 250 4.43 -5.32 -12.26
C ASP A 250 3.13 -4.52 -12.44
N MET A 251 2.24 -4.55 -11.45
CA MET A 251 1.02 -3.74 -11.39
C MET A 251 1.32 -2.34 -10.85
N SER A 252 2.19 -1.62 -11.56
CA SER A 252 2.71 -0.32 -11.14
C SER A 252 2.30 0.83 -12.07
N PHE A 253 2.60 2.05 -11.65
CA PHE A 253 2.53 3.23 -12.53
C PHE A 253 3.83 4.03 -12.47
N LEU A 254 4.21 4.59 -13.62
CA LEU A 254 5.34 5.48 -13.77
C LEU A 254 4.86 6.93 -13.61
N GLY A 255 5.68 7.76 -12.98
CA GLY A 255 5.34 9.16 -12.82
C GLY A 255 6.49 10.01 -12.29
N TYR A 256 6.13 11.16 -11.73
CA TYR A 256 7.06 12.09 -11.11
C TYR A 256 6.61 12.45 -9.69
N ALA A 257 7.57 12.53 -8.78
CA ALA A 257 7.36 12.91 -7.39
C ALA A 257 8.38 13.96 -6.98
N VAL A 258 8.24 14.48 -5.75
CA VAL A 258 9.11 15.51 -5.20
C VAL A 258 9.67 15.04 -3.86
N ASP A 259 10.96 15.28 -3.67
CA ASP A 259 11.63 15.24 -2.37
C ASP A 259 12.47 16.54 -2.24
N ASP A 260 13.81 16.47 -2.30
CA ASP A 260 14.69 17.64 -2.46
C ASP A 260 14.68 18.25 -3.87
N GLY A 261 13.93 17.62 -4.79
CA GLY A 261 13.75 18.03 -6.17
C GLY A 261 12.81 17.07 -6.88
N LEU A 262 12.60 17.29 -8.18
CA LEU A 262 11.78 16.39 -8.99
C LEU A 262 12.56 15.11 -9.31
N TYR A 263 11.93 13.95 -9.13
CA TYR A 263 12.44 12.66 -9.60
C TYR A 263 11.33 11.86 -10.27
N SER A 264 11.73 10.91 -11.11
CA SER A 264 10.81 9.93 -11.70
C SER A 264 11.02 8.57 -11.05
N ASP A 265 9.93 7.87 -10.77
CA ASP A 265 9.97 6.53 -10.18
C ASP A 265 8.76 5.71 -10.63
N ASN A 266 8.78 4.44 -10.25
CA ASN A 266 7.72 3.48 -10.47
C ASN A 266 7.09 3.07 -9.14
N TRP A 267 5.77 3.23 -9.01
CA TRP A 267 5.05 2.88 -7.79
C TRP A 267 4.09 1.73 -8.02
N TRP A 268 4.33 0.65 -7.28
CA TRP A 268 3.35 -0.39 -7.01
C TRP A 268 2.40 0.09 -5.90
N ASN A 269 1.14 -0.30 -5.75
CA ASN A 269 0.19 -0.98 -6.64
C ASN A 269 -0.73 0.09 -7.25
N TYR A 270 -0.89 0.16 -8.57
CA TYR A 270 -1.71 1.23 -9.17
C TYR A 270 -3.20 1.15 -8.79
N MET A 271 -3.68 0.00 -8.29
CA MET A 271 -5.06 -0.17 -7.85
C MET A 271 -5.41 0.59 -6.56
N ASP A 272 -4.41 1.14 -5.86
CA ASP A 272 -4.59 1.98 -4.66
C ASP A 272 -4.51 3.48 -4.94
N VAL A 273 -4.37 3.87 -6.21
CA VAL A 273 -4.18 5.26 -6.62
C VAL A 273 -5.52 6.01 -6.62
N GLU A 274 -5.53 7.24 -6.08
CA GLU A 274 -6.65 8.18 -6.17
C GLU A 274 -6.17 9.54 -6.71
N LEU A 275 -7.09 10.31 -7.31
CA LEU A 275 -6.82 11.68 -7.72
C LEU A 275 -6.57 12.56 -6.50
N TYR A 276 -5.45 13.27 -6.51
CA TYR A 276 -5.12 14.26 -5.49
C TYR A 276 -5.92 15.55 -5.78
N ARG A 277 -6.75 15.96 -4.83
CA ARG A 277 -7.72 17.07 -4.99
C ARG A 277 -7.40 18.29 -4.13
N GLU A 278 -6.40 18.20 -3.27
CA GLU A 278 -6.00 19.28 -2.38
C GLU A 278 -5.07 20.26 -3.10
N GLU A 279 -4.87 21.43 -2.49
CA GLU A 279 -3.93 22.42 -3.00
C GLU A 279 -2.49 21.95 -2.77
N LEU A 280 -1.67 21.97 -3.84
CA LEU A 280 -0.26 21.68 -3.73
C LEU A 280 0.48 22.84 -3.06
N THR A 281 1.13 22.55 -1.95
CA THR A 281 1.90 23.53 -1.15
C THR A 281 3.37 23.13 -1.05
N GLY A 282 4.22 24.10 -0.68
CA GLY A 282 5.64 23.87 -0.51
C GLY A 282 6.32 23.30 -1.76
N MET A 283 7.24 22.36 -1.54
CA MET A 283 7.96 21.63 -2.60
C MET A 283 7.03 20.90 -3.58
N HIS A 284 5.85 20.44 -3.15
CA HIS A 284 4.90 19.75 -4.03
C HIS A 284 4.35 20.63 -5.16
N ARG A 285 4.47 21.96 -5.06
CA ARG A 285 4.17 22.88 -6.18
C ARG A 285 4.99 22.59 -7.44
N LEU A 286 6.17 21.96 -7.30
CA LEU A 286 7.02 21.54 -8.43
C LEU A 286 6.33 20.53 -9.36
N LEU A 287 5.28 19.85 -8.91
CA LEU A 287 4.48 18.95 -9.73
C LEU A 287 3.60 19.69 -10.74
N ILE A 288 3.26 20.97 -10.50
CA ILE A 288 2.34 21.73 -11.35
C ILE A 288 2.93 21.97 -12.76
N PRO A 289 4.17 22.47 -12.93
CA PRO A 289 4.77 22.61 -14.25
C PRO A 289 4.87 21.26 -14.99
N VAL A 290 5.22 20.18 -14.29
CA VAL A 290 5.34 18.84 -14.89
C VAL A 290 3.98 18.30 -15.35
N SER A 291 2.96 18.40 -14.50
CA SER A 291 1.59 18.03 -14.82
C SER A 291 1.07 18.77 -16.06
N ASN A 292 1.25 20.09 -16.10
CA ASN A 292 0.80 20.92 -17.22
C ASN A 292 1.59 20.66 -18.51
N TRP A 293 2.88 20.31 -18.40
CA TRP A 293 3.71 19.90 -19.53
C TRP A 293 3.23 18.58 -20.14
N LEU A 294 3.02 17.55 -19.32
CA LEU A 294 2.47 16.27 -19.77
C LEU A 294 1.07 16.40 -20.37
N LYS A 295 0.26 17.32 -19.82
CA LYS A 295 -1.07 17.69 -20.37
C LYS A 295 -0.99 18.55 -21.64
N GLY A 296 0.21 18.90 -22.12
CA GLY A 296 0.42 19.70 -23.32
C GLY A 296 -0.02 21.17 -23.20
N LYS A 297 -0.30 21.69 -21.99
CA LYS A 297 -0.85 23.03 -21.79
C LYS A 297 0.09 24.16 -22.16
N PHE A 298 1.40 23.90 -22.17
CA PHE A 298 2.42 24.88 -22.54
C PHE A 298 2.64 24.97 -24.07
N GLY A 299 2.10 24.05 -24.87
CA GLY A 299 2.37 23.99 -26.32
C GLY A 299 3.79 23.51 -26.67
N HIS A 300 4.11 23.44 -27.96
CA HIS A 300 5.32 22.76 -28.47
C HIS A 300 6.67 23.44 -28.17
N ASN A 301 6.69 24.72 -27.75
CA ASN A 301 7.91 25.53 -27.60
C ASN A 301 8.05 26.18 -26.21
N SER A 302 7.75 25.45 -25.15
CA SER A 302 7.66 26.06 -23.81
C SER A 302 8.28 25.22 -22.70
N PHE A 303 9.28 24.41 -23.06
CA PHE A 303 10.14 23.75 -22.08
C PHE A 303 10.83 24.77 -21.16
N ASP A 304 11.18 25.95 -21.68
CA ASP A 304 11.75 27.04 -20.90
C ASP A 304 10.81 27.52 -19.78
N LEU A 305 9.49 27.50 -19.99
CA LEU A 305 8.51 27.85 -18.95
C LEU A 305 8.43 26.78 -17.86
N VAL A 306 8.56 25.51 -18.23
CA VAL A 306 8.62 24.40 -17.27
C VAL A 306 9.86 24.53 -16.41
N LEU A 307 11.03 24.78 -17.02
CA LEU A 307 12.28 24.99 -16.31
C LEU A 307 12.24 26.26 -15.44
N ALA A 308 11.75 27.38 -15.95
CA ALA A 308 11.64 28.62 -15.20
C ALA A 308 10.70 28.45 -13.99
N GLY A 309 9.53 27.82 -14.18
CA GLY A 309 8.59 27.52 -13.11
C GLY A 309 9.19 26.59 -12.05
N TYR A 310 9.87 25.51 -12.49
CA TYR A 310 10.59 24.60 -11.61
C TYR A 310 11.65 25.35 -10.77
N HIS A 311 12.53 26.10 -11.42
CA HIS A 311 13.61 26.82 -10.75
C HIS A 311 13.09 27.89 -9.79
N GLN A 312 12.04 28.62 -10.17
CA GLN A 312 11.44 29.64 -9.33
C GLN A 312 10.87 29.02 -8.05
N ILE A 313 10.03 27.99 -8.18
CA ILE A 313 9.43 27.31 -7.02
C ILE A 313 10.52 26.71 -6.13
N LEU A 314 11.48 25.99 -6.71
CA LEU A 314 12.57 25.36 -5.94
C LEU A 314 13.37 26.40 -5.16
N THR A 315 13.67 27.54 -5.79
CA THR A 315 14.43 28.62 -5.15
C THR A 315 13.63 29.26 -4.00
N GLU A 316 12.33 29.54 -4.21
CA GLU A 316 11.43 30.06 -3.18
C GLU A 316 11.43 29.15 -1.94
N GLU A 317 11.25 27.84 -2.14
CA GLU A 317 11.15 26.86 -1.05
C GLU A 317 12.50 26.61 -0.34
N MET A 318 13.60 26.56 -1.09
CA MET A 318 14.94 26.44 -0.49
C MET A 318 15.32 27.67 0.33
N LEU A 319 14.97 28.88 -0.15
CA LEU A 319 15.19 30.11 0.60
C LEU A 319 14.33 30.17 1.86
N ALA A 320 13.07 29.72 1.78
CA ALA A 320 12.19 29.63 2.94
C ALA A 320 12.74 28.68 4.01
N LYS A 321 13.28 27.51 3.62
CA LYS A 321 13.94 26.56 4.54
C LYS A 321 15.23 27.10 5.15
N ALA A 322 15.97 27.93 4.39
CA ALA A 322 17.22 28.53 4.85
C ALA A 322 17.03 29.79 5.72
N ALA A 323 15.80 30.33 5.78
CA ALA A 323 15.50 31.51 6.59
C ALA A 323 15.71 31.20 8.08
N PRO A 324 16.45 32.04 8.83
CA PRO A 324 16.69 31.80 10.25
C PRO A 324 15.38 31.82 11.04
N LEU A 325 15.13 30.77 11.83
CA LEU A 325 13.96 30.69 12.72
C LEU A 325 14.08 31.73 13.84
N GLY A 326 12.95 32.36 14.20
CA GLY A 326 12.84 33.21 15.39
C GLY A 326 13.27 34.67 15.21
N ILE A 327 13.51 35.15 13.99
CA ILE A 327 13.71 36.58 13.73
C ILE A 327 12.34 37.26 13.57
N THR A 328 12.05 38.23 14.43
CA THR A 328 10.83 39.04 14.32
C THR A 328 10.96 40.07 13.19
N ASN A 329 9.83 40.58 12.70
CA ASN A 329 9.84 41.70 11.74
C ASN A 329 10.60 42.92 12.29
N GLU A 330 10.55 43.16 13.61
CA GLU A 330 11.36 44.19 14.28
C GLU A 330 12.86 43.87 14.22
N GLY A 331 13.25 42.61 14.48
CA GLY A 331 14.63 42.16 14.36
C GLY A 331 15.18 42.31 12.94
N LEU A 332 14.38 41.98 11.92
CA LEU A 332 14.73 42.19 10.52
C LEU A 332 14.91 43.68 10.19
N ARG A 333 14.04 44.56 10.68
CA ARG A 333 14.18 46.02 10.50
C ARG A 333 15.46 46.55 11.16
N LEU A 334 15.76 46.12 12.39
CA LEU A 334 17.00 46.49 13.09
C LEU A 334 18.25 46.01 12.36
N ALA A 335 18.18 44.86 11.68
CA ALA A 335 19.24 44.33 10.84
C ALA A 335 19.34 45.00 9.45
N GLY A 336 18.46 45.97 9.15
CA GLY A 336 18.51 46.77 7.93
C GLY A 336 17.67 46.25 6.76
N PHE A 337 16.76 45.30 7.00
CA PHE A 337 15.83 44.82 5.96
C PHE A 337 14.57 45.68 5.91
N ASN A 338 14.10 45.95 4.68
CA ASN A 338 12.77 46.54 4.45
C ASN A 338 11.73 45.42 4.45
N VAL A 339 10.97 45.31 5.53
CA VAL A 339 9.85 44.37 5.65
C VAL A 339 8.55 45.17 5.52
N GLU A 340 7.72 44.86 4.51
CA GLU A 340 6.38 45.45 4.34
C GLU A 340 5.47 45.07 5.53
N GLU A 341 4.56 45.96 5.91
CA GLU A 341 3.67 45.83 7.09
C GLU A 341 2.60 44.75 6.95
#